data_AF-A0A7W5FFE1-F1
#
_entry.id   AF-A0A7W5FFE1-F1
#
_cell.length_a   1.000
_cell.length_b   1.000
_cell.length_c   1.000
_cell.angle_alpha   90.00
_cell.angle_beta   90.00
_cell.angle_gamma   90.00
#
_symmetry.space_group_name_H-M   'P 1'
#
loop_
_entity.id
_entity.type
_entity.pdbx_description
1 polymer ?
#
loop_
_entity_poly.entity_id
_entity_poly.type
_entity_poly.pdbx_seq_one_letter_code
_entity_poly.pdbx_strand_id
1 'polypeptide(L)'
;MPIERMPDPADLVPGAREALTALHRAIAGAGLGERLLALTGPAGAATGAQTGEERAVVALTAAVTRSGPVPDRVWDRAAKHFDQRELAALLLSIAITAAVHRIDVSTHRQSSAHRQRRTDMTSTKTYDGFTEAERGAMKERARELKKNGKDLEPEVLAKIAEMDGDDRVLAERVHALIRAAAPGLAPKLWYGMPAYARNGKVVCFFQAAAKFKSRYAMLGFSDEAHLDDGDLWATYFAVTALTPTTESRITDLVQRAAA
;
A
#
# COMPACT_ATOMS: atom_id res chain seq x y z
N MET A 1 10.75 -14.44 -29.13
CA MET A 1 11.91 -13.72 -28.58
C MET A 1 11.40 -12.72 -27.56
N PRO A 2 11.97 -12.62 -26.35
CA PRO A 2 11.58 -11.57 -25.43
C PRO A 2 11.93 -10.22 -26.05
N ILE A 3 10.95 -9.31 -26.14
CA ILE A 3 11.16 -7.94 -26.62
C ILE A 3 12.06 -7.25 -25.61
N GLU A 4 13.25 -6.83 -26.05
CA GLU A 4 14.17 -6.03 -25.25
C GLU A 4 13.45 -4.76 -24.77
N ARG A 5 13.44 -4.52 -23.46
CA ARG A 5 12.73 -3.37 -22.89
C ARG A 5 13.48 -2.09 -23.25
N MET A 6 12.73 -1.06 -23.64
CA MET A 6 13.30 0.23 -24.00
C MET A 6 14.10 0.83 -22.82
N PRO A 7 15.32 1.35 -23.05
CA PRO A 7 16.05 2.14 -22.07
C PRO A 7 15.27 3.42 -21.69
N ASP A 8 15.76 4.21 -20.74
CA ASP A 8 15.07 5.44 -20.32
C ASP A 8 15.01 6.35 -21.55
N PRO A 9 13.84 6.91 -21.92
CA PRO A 9 13.78 7.89 -23.00
C PRO A 9 14.76 9.05 -22.84
N ALA A 10 15.09 9.46 -21.61
CA ALA A 10 16.14 10.46 -21.36
C ALA A 10 17.56 9.96 -21.70
N ASP A 11 17.77 8.63 -21.65
CA ASP A 11 18.83 7.81 -22.27
C ASP A 11 19.02 8.04 -23.78
N LEU A 12 17.88 8.06 -24.47
CA LEU A 12 17.83 7.88 -25.92
C LEU A 12 17.76 9.20 -26.69
N VAL A 13 17.23 10.26 -26.06
CA VAL A 13 17.07 11.57 -26.68
C VAL A 13 18.27 12.45 -26.32
N PRO A 14 19.10 12.88 -27.29
CA PRO A 14 20.26 13.72 -27.02
C PRO A 14 19.90 14.99 -26.24
N GLY A 15 20.60 15.26 -25.14
CA GLY A 15 20.39 16.45 -24.30
C GLY A 15 19.28 16.34 -23.26
N ALA A 16 18.44 15.30 -23.30
CA ALA A 16 17.29 15.18 -22.41
C ALA A 16 17.69 14.95 -20.94
N ARG A 17 18.68 14.10 -20.68
CA ARG A 17 19.20 13.82 -19.34
C ARG A 17 19.86 15.06 -18.72
N GLU A 18 20.62 15.82 -19.50
CA GLU A 18 21.26 17.06 -19.09
C GLU A 18 20.22 18.13 -18.73
N ALA A 19 19.18 18.27 -19.57
CA ALA A 19 18.08 19.21 -19.32
C ALA A 19 17.32 18.88 -18.02
N LEU A 20 16.98 17.60 -17.79
CA LEU A 20 16.35 17.15 -16.54
C LEU A 20 17.25 17.41 -15.33
N THR A 21 18.55 17.17 -15.45
CA THR A 21 19.51 17.42 -14.37
C THR A 21 19.65 18.90 -14.05
N ALA A 22 19.72 19.75 -15.07
CA ALA A 22 19.77 21.20 -14.90
C ALA A 22 18.51 21.74 -14.21
N LEU A 23 17.35 21.21 -14.59
CA LEU A 23 16.07 21.58 -13.99
C LEU A 23 15.96 21.15 -12.52
N HIS A 24 16.36 19.92 -12.18
CA HIS A 24 16.43 19.48 -10.78
C HIS A 24 17.37 20.35 -9.93
N ARG A 25 18.51 20.76 -10.49
CA ARG A 25 19.45 21.67 -9.81
C ARG A 25 18.82 23.05 -9.57
N ALA A 26 18.10 23.59 -10.55
CA ALA A 26 17.40 24.87 -10.40
C ALA A 26 16.33 24.81 -9.30
N ILE A 27 15.57 23.71 -9.23
CA ILE A 27 14.57 23.46 -8.19
C ILE A 27 15.22 23.38 -6.80
N ALA A 28 16.32 22.63 -6.67
CA ALA A 28 17.03 22.51 -5.40
C ALA A 28 17.60 23.86 -4.92
N GLY A 29 17.97 24.74 -5.86
CA GLY A 29 18.42 26.10 -5.57
C GLY A 29 17.31 27.09 -5.22
N ALA A 30 16.04 26.67 -5.13
CA ALA A 30 14.91 27.57 -4.88
C ALA A 30 14.73 27.96 -3.40
N GLY A 31 15.39 27.28 -2.47
CA GLY A 31 15.27 27.52 -1.02
C GLY A 31 14.38 26.51 -0.28
N LEU A 32 13.76 25.57 -0.99
CA LEU A 32 12.95 24.50 -0.39
C LEU A 32 13.83 23.43 0.27
N GLY A 33 13.48 23.05 1.50
CA GLY A 33 14.11 21.92 2.17
C GLY A 33 13.85 20.59 1.45
N GLU A 34 14.82 19.66 1.52
CA GLU A 34 14.74 18.33 0.89
C GLU A 34 13.47 17.57 1.29
N ARG A 35 13.01 17.76 2.54
CA ARG A 35 11.79 17.15 3.06
C ARG A 35 10.54 17.61 2.32
N LEU A 36 10.44 18.89 1.96
CA LEU A 36 9.29 19.41 1.21
C LEU A 36 9.31 18.94 -0.24
N LEU A 37 10.50 18.88 -0.86
CA LEU A 37 10.67 18.33 -2.20
C LEU A 37 10.35 16.83 -2.25
N ALA A 38 10.66 16.07 -1.19
CA ALA A 38 10.28 14.66 -1.11
C ALA A 38 8.76 14.44 -1.10
N LEU A 39 7.98 15.41 -0.61
CA LEU A 39 6.52 15.35 -0.57
C LEU A 39 5.84 15.58 -1.92
N THR A 40 6.56 16.02 -2.96
CA THR A 40 6.02 16.19 -4.31
C THR A 40 5.95 14.88 -5.09
N GLY A 41 6.65 13.84 -4.63
CA GLY A 41 6.68 12.54 -5.26
C GLY A 41 5.62 11.55 -4.78
N PRO A 42 5.53 10.37 -5.43
CA PRO A 42 4.52 9.35 -5.12
C PRO A 42 4.61 8.80 -3.69
N ALA A 43 5.80 8.83 -3.08
CA ALA A 43 6.00 8.47 -1.68
C ALA A 43 5.53 9.56 -0.69
N GLY A 44 5.42 10.81 -1.16
CA GLY A 44 5.06 11.99 -0.37
C GLY A 44 3.66 11.92 0.24
N ALA A 45 2.71 11.34 -0.50
CA ALA A 45 1.34 11.13 -0.04
C ALA A 45 1.24 10.07 1.09
N ALA A 46 2.18 9.13 1.18
CA ALA A 46 2.24 8.10 2.21
C ALA A 46 3.01 8.55 3.46
N THR A 47 3.92 9.52 3.31
CA THR A 47 4.61 10.16 4.45
C THR A 47 3.68 11.15 5.14
N GLY A 48 3.30 10.87 6.39
CA GLY A 48 2.42 11.75 7.16
C GLY A 48 2.97 13.18 7.27
N ALA A 49 2.22 14.14 6.76
CA ALA A 49 2.52 15.57 6.86
C ALA A 49 2.28 16.08 8.29
N GLN A 50 3.36 16.50 8.95
CA GLN A 50 3.39 16.86 10.36
C GLN A 50 3.10 18.37 10.54
N THR A 51 3.60 19.20 9.63
CA THR A 51 3.47 20.66 9.70
C THR A 51 2.38 21.20 8.77
N GLY A 52 2.00 22.48 8.96
CA GLY A 52 1.08 23.19 8.06
C GLY A 52 1.63 23.29 6.62
N GLU A 53 2.94 23.54 6.50
CA GLU A 53 3.68 23.62 5.25
C GLU A 53 3.65 22.29 4.48
N GLU A 54 3.95 21.18 5.17
CA GLU A 54 3.92 19.84 4.58
C GLU A 54 2.52 19.45 4.09
N ARG A 55 1.48 19.80 4.87
CA ARG A 55 0.08 19.58 4.46
C ARG A 55 -0.29 20.43 3.25
N ALA A 56 0.28 21.63 3.11
CA ALA A 56 0.07 22.49 1.96
C ALA A 56 0.72 21.88 0.69
N VAL A 57 1.94 21.36 0.81
CA VAL A 57 2.64 20.66 -0.29
C VAL A 57 1.86 19.42 -0.73
N VAL A 58 1.46 18.54 0.20
CA VAL A 58 0.69 17.32 -0.14
C VAL A 58 -0.63 17.68 -0.83
N ALA A 59 -1.34 18.71 -0.35
CA ALA A 59 -2.58 19.17 -0.96
C ALA A 59 -2.36 19.75 -2.37
N LEU A 60 -1.29 20.53 -2.56
CA LEU A 60 -0.90 21.10 -3.85
C LEU A 60 -0.52 19.99 -4.84
N THR A 61 0.33 19.04 -4.44
CA THR A 61 0.71 17.86 -5.23
C THR A 61 -0.51 17.07 -5.69
N ALA A 62 -1.44 16.79 -4.78
CA ALA A 62 -2.66 16.07 -5.11
C ALA A 62 -3.55 16.87 -6.09
N ALA A 63 -3.64 18.20 -5.94
CA ALA A 63 -4.42 19.05 -6.85
C ALA A 63 -3.82 19.11 -8.26
N VAL A 64 -2.50 19.32 -8.37
CA VAL A 64 -1.79 19.38 -9.66
C VAL A 64 -1.86 18.05 -10.40
N THR A 65 -1.81 16.92 -9.70
CA THR A 65 -1.79 15.58 -10.30
C THR A 65 -3.15 15.13 -10.85
N ARG A 66 -4.27 15.68 -10.33
CA ARG A 66 -5.64 15.33 -10.79
C ARG A 66 -6.02 15.88 -12.16
N SER A 67 -5.14 16.64 -12.83
CA SER A 67 -5.39 17.26 -14.14
C SER A 67 -6.65 18.14 -14.16
N GLY A 68 -6.50 19.38 -13.69
CA GLY A 68 -7.53 20.42 -13.66
C GLY A 68 -6.97 21.68 -12.99
N PRO A 69 -7.71 22.80 -12.96
CA PRO A 69 -7.26 24.00 -12.24
C PRO A 69 -7.07 23.69 -10.75
N VAL A 70 -5.97 24.16 -10.17
CA VAL A 70 -5.73 24.06 -8.72
C VAL A 70 -6.78 24.93 -8.01
N PRO A 71 -7.59 24.39 -7.07
CA PRO A 71 -8.59 25.20 -6.39
C PRO A 71 -7.96 26.34 -5.59
N ASP A 72 -8.56 27.54 -5.62
CA ASP A 72 -8.05 28.74 -4.94
C ASP A 72 -7.71 28.49 -3.47
N ARG A 73 -8.58 27.77 -2.73
CA ARG A 73 -8.33 27.39 -1.33
C ARG A 73 -7.04 26.58 -1.09
N VAL A 74 -6.59 25.81 -2.09
CA VAL A 74 -5.33 25.04 -2.03
C VAL A 74 -4.17 25.96 -2.35
N TRP A 75 -4.34 26.81 -3.36
CA TRP A 75 -3.36 27.83 -3.74
C TRP A 75 -3.09 28.81 -2.59
N ASP A 76 -4.14 29.42 -2.03
CA ASP A 76 -4.07 30.36 -0.90
C ASP A 76 -3.42 29.73 0.34
N ARG A 77 -3.64 28.44 0.56
CA ARG A 77 -3.00 27.71 1.66
C ARG A 77 -1.50 27.54 1.42
N ALA A 78 -1.09 27.21 0.20
CA ALA A 78 0.33 27.11 -0.15
C ALA A 78 1.01 28.48 -0.09
N ALA A 79 0.35 29.53 -0.58
CA ALA A 79 0.86 30.90 -0.59
C ALA A 79 1.03 31.54 0.81
N LYS A 80 0.40 30.97 1.85
CA LYS A 80 0.67 31.36 3.25
C LYS A 80 2.04 30.89 3.76
N HIS A 81 2.60 29.88 3.11
CA HIS A 81 3.79 29.18 3.56
C HIS A 81 4.99 29.37 2.62
N PHE A 82 4.73 29.61 1.34
CA PHE A 82 5.75 29.65 0.30
C PHE A 82 5.65 30.93 -0.51
N ASP A 83 6.80 31.51 -0.82
CA ASP A 83 6.88 32.64 -1.74
C ASP A 83 6.66 32.20 -3.21
N GLN A 84 6.62 33.15 -4.15
CA GLN A 84 6.38 32.83 -5.56
C GLN A 84 7.48 31.94 -6.17
N ARG A 85 8.73 32.08 -5.72
CA ARG A 85 9.86 31.29 -6.22
C ARG A 85 9.77 29.85 -5.73
N GLU A 86 9.44 29.67 -4.46
CA GLU A 86 9.22 28.36 -3.83
C GLU A 86 8.00 27.65 -4.41
N LEU A 87 6.89 28.36 -4.62
CA LEU A 87 5.71 27.81 -5.30
C LEU A 87 6.03 27.36 -6.73
N ALA A 88 6.78 28.16 -7.49
CA ALA A 88 7.21 27.78 -8.83
C ALA A 88 8.08 26.51 -8.82
N ALA A 89 9.00 26.41 -7.86
CA ALA A 89 9.84 25.22 -7.70
C ALA A 89 9.04 23.98 -7.30
N LEU A 90 8.03 24.12 -6.42
CA LEU A 90 7.10 23.04 -6.09
C LEU A 90 6.33 22.57 -7.32
N LEU A 91 5.75 23.47 -8.10
CA LEU A 91 5.01 23.12 -9.32
C LEU A 91 5.89 22.39 -10.34
N LEU A 92 7.10 22.89 -10.58
CA LEU A 92 8.05 22.25 -11.48
C LEU A 92 8.46 20.87 -10.96
N SER A 93 8.71 20.74 -9.66
CA SER A 93 9.04 19.46 -9.03
C SER A 93 7.90 18.44 -9.20
N ILE A 94 6.66 18.82 -8.89
CA ILE A 94 5.47 17.96 -9.05
C ILE A 94 5.32 17.53 -10.51
N ALA A 95 5.44 18.47 -11.46
CA ALA A 95 5.29 18.19 -12.89
C ALA A 95 6.34 17.20 -13.40
N ILE A 96 7.61 17.40 -13.04
CA ILE A 96 8.71 16.50 -13.46
C ILE A 96 8.56 15.13 -12.82
N THR A 97 8.24 15.06 -11.52
CA THR A 97 8.06 13.77 -10.85
C THR A 97 6.90 12.99 -11.46
N ALA A 98 5.79 13.66 -11.78
CA ALA A 98 4.67 13.04 -12.47
C ALA A 98 5.03 12.61 -13.91
N ALA A 99 5.88 13.36 -14.62
CA ALA A 99 6.35 13.01 -15.96
C ALA A 99 7.27 11.77 -15.93
N VAL A 100 8.27 11.76 -15.05
CA VAL A 100 9.19 10.62 -14.85
C VAL A 100 8.41 9.37 -14.45
N HIS A 101 7.45 9.50 -13.53
CA HIS A 101 6.62 8.37 -13.12
C HIS A 101 5.84 7.76 -14.29
N ARG A 102 5.24 8.58 -15.16
CA ARG A 102 4.53 8.10 -16.36
C ARG A 102 5.48 7.41 -17.36
N ILE A 103 6.70 7.93 -17.52
CA ILE A 103 7.74 7.30 -18.35
C ILE A 103 8.11 5.93 -17.78
N ASP A 104 8.35 5.82 -16.48
CA ASP A 104 8.72 4.56 -15.82
C ASP A 104 7.61 3.51 -15.94
N VAL A 105 6.35 3.91 -15.73
CA VAL A 105 5.19 3.01 -15.86
C VAL A 105 5.02 2.54 -17.30
N SER A 106 5.04 3.45 -18.28
CA SER A 106 4.82 3.13 -19.70
C SER A 106 5.91 2.26 -20.31
N THR A 107 7.15 2.39 -19.83
CA THR A 107 8.28 1.57 -20.27
C THR A 107 8.43 0.26 -19.49
N HIS A 108 7.53 -0.02 -18.54
CA HIS A 108 7.62 -1.11 -17.56
C HIS A 108 8.98 -1.12 -16.83
N ARG A 109 9.60 0.06 -16.69
CA ARG A 109 10.77 0.29 -15.85
C ARG A 109 10.26 0.47 -14.43
N GLN A 110 9.76 -0.59 -13.80
CA GLN A 110 9.59 -0.55 -12.34
C GLN A 110 10.99 -0.48 -11.70
N SER A 111 11.48 0.76 -11.54
CA SER A 111 12.63 1.22 -10.78
C SER A 111 13.93 0.40 -10.90
N SER A 112 14.76 0.73 -11.89
CA SER A 112 16.20 0.44 -11.89
C SER A 112 16.92 1.03 -10.66
N ALA A 113 16.30 1.97 -9.94
CA ALA A 113 16.73 2.42 -8.62
C ALA A 113 16.74 1.29 -7.56
N HIS A 114 15.92 0.24 -7.72
CA HIS A 114 15.98 -0.97 -6.90
C HIS A 114 17.18 -1.88 -7.27
N ARG A 115 17.72 -1.74 -8.48
CA ARG A 115 18.90 -2.50 -8.96
C ARG A 115 20.21 -1.82 -8.60
N GLN A 116 20.31 -0.48 -8.67
CA GLN A 116 21.52 0.27 -8.32
C GLN A 116 21.75 0.37 -6.79
N ARG A 117 20.69 0.49 -5.98
CA ARG A 117 20.80 0.43 -4.50
C ARG A 117 21.25 -0.92 -3.97
N ARG A 118 21.07 -2.02 -4.73
CA ARG A 118 21.52 -3.36 -4.34
C ARG A 118 23.03 -3.55 -4.46
N THR A 119 23.73 -2.73 -5.25
CA THR A 119 25.19 -2.84 -5.42
C THR A 119 25.98 -1.93 -4.48
N ASP A 120 25.37 -0.88 -3.93
CA ASP A 120 26.00 0.03 -2.97
C ASP A 120 25.63 -0.26 -1.50
N MET A 121 24.56 -1.02 -1.24
CA MET A 121 24.15 -1.44 0.12
C MET A 121 24.79 -2.76 0.60
N THR A 122 25.90 -3.20 0.00
CA THR A 122 26.72 -4.29 0.57
C THR A 122 27.45 -3.88 1.86
N SER A 123 27.33 -2.62 2.29
CA SER A 123 27.66 -2.20 3.64
C SER A 123 26.53 -1.38 4.26
N THR A 124 26.15 -1.75 5.48
CA THR A 124 25.22 -1.09 6.42
C THR A 124 23.69 -1.25 6.26
N LYS A 125 23.20 -2.23 7.04
CA LYS A 125 21.85 -2.47 7.63
C LYS A 125 20.63 -2.46 6.68
N THR A 126 20.18 -3.69 6.42
CA THR A 126 18.93 -4.11 5.79
C THR A 126 17.67 -3.48 6.39
N TYR A 127 16.89 -2.84 5.53
CA TYR A 127 15.44 -2.67 5.68
C TYR A 127 14.77 -3.69 4.73
N ASP A 128 14.12 -4.70 5.29
CA ASP A 128 13.57 -5.87 4.58
C ASP A 128 12.11 -5.58 4.18
N GLY A 129 11.88 -5.32 2.89
CA GLY A 129 10.57 -5.02 2.31
C GLY A 129 9.66 -6.23 2.07
N PHE A 130 9.99 -7.40 2.62
CA PHE A 130 9.07 -8.50 2.89
C PHE A 130 9.65 -9.28 4.05
N THR A 131 8.90 -9.41 5.13
CA THR A 131 9.27 -10.24 6.26
C THR A 131 9.45 -11.69 5.79
N GLU A 132 10.33 -12.44 6.47
CA GLU A 132 10.50 -13.87 6.25
C GLU A 132 9.17 -14.65 6.32
N ALA A 133 8.23 -14.14 7.14
CA ALA A 133 6.86 -14.62 7.24
C ALA A 133 6.09 -14.47 5.91
N GLU A 134 6.21 -13.33 5.22
CA GLU A 134 5.56 -13.06 3.92
C GLU A 134 6.16 -13.91 2.79
N ARG A 135 7.47 -14.18 2.82
CA ARG A 135 8.14 -15.08 1.86
C ARG A 135 7.81 -16.56 2.09
N GLY A 136 7.73 -17.00 3.35
CA GLY A 136 7.30 -18.35 3.72
C GLY A 136 5.85 -18.62 3.34
N ALA A 137 4.98 -17.65 3.63
CA ALA A 137 3.58 -17.63 3.25
C ALA A 137 3.35 -17.79 1.74
N MET A 138 4.12 -17.11 0.88
CA MET A 138 4.01 -17.26 -0.58
C MET A 138 4.32 -18.69 -1.06
N LYS A 139 5.28 -19.39 -0.43
CA LYS A 139 5.60 -20.79 -0.75
C LYS A 139 4.50 -21.75 -0.33
N GLU A 140 3.82 -21.46 0.77
CA GLU A 140 2.67 -22.21 1.28
C GLU A 140 1.46 -22.08 0.34
N ARG A 141 1.16 -20.86 -0.12
CA ARG A 141 0.12 -20.57 -1.13
C ARG A 141 0.28 -21.39 -2.42
N ALA A 142 1.52 -21.58 -2.88
CA ALA A 142 1.81 -22.37 -4.08
C ALA A 142 1.48 -23.86 -3.93
N ARG A 143 1.46 -24.38 -2.69
CA ARG A 143 1.09 -25.76 -2.38
C ARG A 143 -0.43 -25.92 -2.21
N GLU A 144 -1.09 -24.89 -1.67
CA GLU A 144 -2.54 -24.87 -1.44
C GLU A 144 -3.38 -24.77 -2.72
N LEU A 145 -2.86 -24.11 -3.77
CA LEU A 145 -3.52 -23.98 -5.09
C LEU A 145 -3.80 -25.32 -5.81
N LYS A 146 -3.30 -26.46 -5.30
CA LYS A 146 -3.52 -27.79 -5.88
C LYS A 146 -4.75 -28.53 -5.35
N LYS A 147 -5.48 -27.99 -4.37
CA LYS A 147 -6.65 -28.62 -3.74
C LYS A 147 -7.94 -27.84 -4.03
N ASN A 148 -8.54 -28.00 -5.21
CA ASN A 148 -9.86 -27.41 -5.51
C ASN A 148 -10.98 -28.44 -5.23
N GLY A 149 -11.98 -28.06 -4.45
CA GLY A 149 -13.27 -28.77 -4.32
C GLY A 149 -13.59 -29.44 -2.98
N LYS A 150 -12.77 -29.30 -1.94
CA LYS A 150 -13.08 -29.77 -0.57
C LYS A 150 -13.38 -28.59 0.35
N ASP A 151 -14.26 -28.83 1.32
CA ASP A 151 -14.39 -27.96 2.49
C ASP A 151 -13.06 -27.98 3.27
N LEU A 152 -12.42 -26.82 3.38
CA LEU A 152 -11.13 -26.64 4.05
C LEU A 152 -11.30 -26.04 5.46
N GLU A 153 -12.53 -25.98 5.98
CA GLU A 153 -12.81 -25.55 7.35
C GLU A 153 -11.99 -26.33 8.40
N PRO A 154 -11.80 -27.65 8.31
CA PRO A 154 -10.92 -28.37 9.23
C PRO A 154 -9.46 -27.91 9.16
N GLU A 155 -8.96 -27.54 7.97
CA GLU A 155 -7.58 -27.01 7.80
C GLU A 155 -7.46 -25.62 8.44
N VAL A 156 -8.49 -24.78 8.31
CA VAL A 156 -8.57 -23.47 8.99
C VAL A 156 -8.60 -23.64 10.51
N LEU A 157 -9.46 -24.52 11.03
CA LEU A 157 -9.57 -24.78 12.46
C LEU A 157 -8.28 -25.37 13.04
N ALA A 158 -7.62 -26.28 12.31
CA ALA A 158 -6.31 -26.80 12.72
C ALA A 158 -5.28 -25.67 12.80
N LYS A 159 -5.26 -24.75 11.83
CA LYS A 159 -4.34 -23.61 11.85
C LYS A 159 -4.63 -22.64 12.98
N ILE A 160 -5.89 -22.43 13.33
CA ILE A 160 -6.30 -21.63 14.50
C ILE A 160 -5.81 -22.31 15.79
N ALA A 161 -5.96 -23.62 15.91
CA ALA A 161 -5.53 -24.38 17.09
C ALA A 161 -4.00 -24.34 17.31
N GLU A 162 -3.21 -24.17 16.24
CA GLU A 162 -1.75 -23.95 16.31
C GLU A 162 -1.35 -22.55 16.82
N MET A 163 -2.29 -21.60 16.90
CA MET A 163 -2.00 -20.27 17.43
C MET A 163 -1.93 -20.29 18.95
N ASP A 164 -1.12 -19.39 19.51
CA ASP A 164 -0.95 -19.24 20.96
C ASP A 164 -1.60 -17.96 21.48
N GLY A 165 -1.99 -17.98 22.76
CA GLY A 165 -2.44 -16.79 23.49
C GLY A 165 -3.61 -16.06 22.84
N ASP A 166 -3.53 -14.73 22.83
CA ASP A 166 -4.60 -13.85 22.33
C ASP A 166 -4.89 -14.07 20.84
N ASP A 167 -3.90 -14.42 20.02
CA ASP A 167 -4.12 -14.67 18.59
C ASP A 167 -5.11 -15.81 18.36
N ARG A 168 -5.03 -16.89 19.16
CA ARG A 168 -5.98 -18.01 19.08
C ARG A 168 -7.38 -17.58 19.46
N VAL A 169 -7.52 -16.92 20.62
CA VAL A 169 -8.83 -16.48 21.13
C VAL A 169 -9.52 -15.55 20.13
N LEU A 170 -8.75 -14.61 19.56
CA LEU A 170 -9.26 -13.69 18.55
C LEU A 170 -9.62 -14.43 17.25
N ALA A 171 -8.77 -15.34 16.78
CA ALA A 171 -9.00 -16.08 15.54
C ALA A 171 -10.23 -17.00 15.62
N GLU A 172 -10.41 -17.73 16.72
CA GLU A 172 -11.58 -18.61 16.96
C GLU A 172 -12.88 -17.81 16.90
N ARG A 173 -12.91 -16.67 17.58
CA ARG A 173 -14.13 -15.85 17.65
C ARG A 173 -14.40 -15.12 16.33
N VAL A 174 -13.37 -14.59 15.67
CA VAL A 174 -13.49 -13.98 14.34
C VAL A 174 -13.96 -15.03 13.31
N HIS A 175 -13.45 -16.25 13.37
CA HIS A 175 -13.92 -17.36 12.54
C HIS A 175 -15.41 -17.61 12.73
N ALA A 176 -15.87 -17.76 13.97
CA ALA A 176 -17.29 -17.98 14.28
C ALA A 176 -18.18 -16.83 13.77
N LEU A 177 -17.74 -15.58 13.93
CA LEU A 177 -18.47 -14.41 13.41
C LEU A 177 -18.58 -14.43 11.88
N ILE A 178 -17.49 -14.76 11.18
CA ILE A 178 -17.50 -14.79 9.71
C ILE A 178 -18.43 -15.90 9.19
N ARG A 179 -18.40 -17.08 9.81
CA ARG A 179 -19.28 -18.19 9.42
C ARG A 179 -20.76 -17.87 9.64
N ALA A 180 -21.09 -17.14 10.70
CA ALA A 180 -22.45 -16.69 10.96
C ALA A 180 -22.89 -15.54 10.03
N ALA A 181 -22.00 -14.56 9.79
CA ALA A 181 -22.28 -13.36 9.02
C ALA A 181 -22.36 -13.62 7.51
N ALA A 182 -21.52 -14.51 6.99
CA ALA A 182 -21.34 -14.76 5.57
C ALA A 182 -21.09 -16.25 5.29
N PRO A 183 -22.12 -17.12 5.45
CA PRO A 183 -21.97 -18.57 5.27
C PRO A 183 -21.56 -18.98 3.85
N GLY A 184 -21.77 -18.11 2.85
CA GLY A 184 -21.36 -18.32 1.46
C GLY A 184 -19.86 -18.16 1.20
N LEU A 185 -19.07 -17.66 2.16
CA LEU A 185 -17.62 -17.63 2.03
C LEU A 185 -17.01 -18.98 2.44
N ALA A 186 -16.29 -19.59 1.51
CA ALA A 186 -15.60 -20.85 1.72
C ALA A 186 -14.32 -20.62 2.56
N PRO A 187 -14.15 -21.28 3.72
CA PRO A 187 -12.92 -21.23 4.48
C PRO A 187 -11.77 -21.81 3.66
N LYS A 188 -10.59 -21.20 3.78
CA LYS A 188 -9.33 -21.69 3.23
C LYS A 188 -8.17 -21.12 4.00
N LEU A 189 -7.00 -21.72 3.82
CA LEU A 189 -5.77 -21.06 4.18
C LEU A 189 -5.35 -20.08 3.09
N TRP A 190 -4.80 -18.95 3.51
CA TRP A 190 -4.14 -17.99 2.67
C TRP A 190 -2.91 -17.50 3.42
N TYR A 191 -1.73 -17.69 2.83
CA TYR A 191 -0.48 -17.34 3.50
C TYR A 191 -0.31 -18.05 4.86
N GLY A 192 -0.85 -19.28 4.93
CA GLY A 192 -0.89 -20.10 6.14
C GLY A 192 -1.68 -19.47 7.28
N MET A 193 -2.68 -18.65 6.98
CA MET A 193 -3.60 -18.05 7.94
C MET A 193 -5.06 -18.29 7.54
N PRO A 194 -6.01 -18.24 8.48
CA PRO A 194 -7.43 -18.33 8.20
C PRO A 194 -7.89 -17.26 7.20
N ALA A 195 -8.54 -17.68 6.13
CA ALA A 195 -9.12 -16.81 5.12
C ALA A 195 -10.45 -17.37 4.60
N TYR A 196 -11.24 -16.51 3.99
CA TYR A 196 -12.59 -16.82 3.56
C TYR A 196 -12.81 -16.27 2.16
N ALA A 197 -13.21 -17.15 1.25
CA ALA A 197 -13.19 -16.90 -0.17
C ALA A 197 -14.55 -17.02 -0.83
N ARG A 198 -14.81 -16.13 -1.78
CA ARG A 198 -15.90 -16.26 -2.74
C ARG A 198 -15.29 -16.71 -4.07
N ASN A 199 -15.84 -17.78 -4.66
CA ASN A 199 -15.39 -18.29 -5.95
C ASN A 199 -13.86 -18.53 -6.02
N GLY A 200 -13.28 -19.03 -4.91
CA GLY A 200 -11.85 -19.32 -4.79
C GLY A 200 -10.95 -18.12 -4.50
N LYS A 201 -11.47 -16.89 -4.59
CA LYS A 201 -10.75 -15.66 -4.28
C LYS A 201 -11.04 -15.19 -2.87
N VAL A 202 -9.99 -14.87 -2.12
CA VAL A 202 -10.10 -14.45 -0.72
C VAL A 202 -10.80 -13.10 -0.66
N VAL A 203 -11.81 -12.97 0.20
CA VAL A 203 -12.56 -11.73 0.50
C VAL A 203 -12.05 -11.13 1.81
N CYS A 204 -11.91 -11.95 2.85
CA CYS A 204 -11.38 -11.52 4.15
C CYS A 204 -10.49 -12.60 4.78
N PHE A 205 -9.63 -12.19 5.71
CA PHE A 205 -8.65 -13.06 6.35
C PHE A 205 -8.23 -12.54 7.74
N PHE A 206 -7.77 -13.46 8.58
CA PHE A 206 -7.22 -13.14 9.89
C PHE A 206 -5.70 -13.18 9.85
N GLN A 207 -5.03 -12.18 10.41
CA GLN A 207 -3.58 -12.11 10.52
C GLN A 207 -3.18 -12.13 11.99
N ALA A 208 -2.53 -13.22 12.42
CA ALA A 208 -2.01 -13.38 13.77
C ALA A 208 -0.84 -12.42 14.03
N ALA A 209 -0.85 -11.73 15.17
CA ALA A 209 0.20 -10.80 15.57
C ALA A 209 1.56 -11.48 15.68
N ALA A 210 1.60 -12.65 16.33
CA ALA A 210 2.83 -13.39 16.61
C ALA A 210 3.55 -13.84 15.32
N LYS A 211 2.79 -14.36 14.34
CA LYS A 211 3.36 -14.83 13.07
C LYS A 211 3.97 -13.70 12.25
N PHE A 212 3.31 -12.54 12.22
CA PHE A 212 3.71 -11.41 11.39
C PHE A 212 4.49 -10.33 12.14
N LYS A 213 4.80 -10.57 13.43
CA LYS A 213 5.49 -9.63 14.31
C LYS A 213 4.82 -8.24 14.32
N SER A 214 3.50 -8.21 14.23
CA SER A 214 2.70 -6.98 14.29
C SER A 214 2.27 -6.67 15.71
N ARG A 215 1.97 -5.39 15.98
CA ARG A 215 1.52 -4.94 17.31
C ARG A 215 0.18 -5.55 17.73
N TYR A 216 -0.69 -5.83 16.77
CA TYR A 216 -2.04 -6.36 16.98
C TYR A 216 -2.33 -7.45 15.96
N ALA A 217 -3.27 -8.32 16.29
CA ALA A 217 -3.93 -9.18 15.32
C ALA A 217 -4.79 -8.30 14.41
N MET A 218 -4.96 -8.70 13.14
CA MET A 218 -5.72 -7.90 12.18
C MET A 218 -6.77 -8.74 11.45
N LEU A 219 -7.94 -8.13 11.23
CA LEU A 219 -8.91 -8.59 10.24
C LEU A 219 -8.68 -7.79 8.96
N GLY A 220 -8.31 -8.48 7.89
CA GLY A 220 -8.03 -7.89 6.59
C GLY A 220 -9.10 -8.21 5.55
N PHE A 221 -9.23 -7.33 4.57
CA PHE A 221 -10.13 -7.43 3.42
C PHE A 221 -9.33 -7.20 2.12
N SER A 222 -9.61 -8.00 1.11
CA SER A 222 -8.97 -7.90 -0.22
C SER A 222 -9.77 -7.01 -1.16
N ASP A 223 -9.25 -6.81 -2.38
CA ASP A 223 -9.94 -6.17 -3.50
C ASP A 223 -11.22 -6.88 -3.97
N GLU A 224 -11.51 -8.08 -3.46
CA GLU A 224 -12.77 -8.81 -3.74
C GLU A 224 -13.87 -8.51 -2.71
N ALA A 225 -13.58 -7.74 -1.65
CA ALA A 225 -14.58 -7.31 -0.68
C ALA A 225 -15.35 -6.10 -1.20
N HIS A 226 -16.69 -6.14 -1.11
CA HIS A 226 -17.57 -5.01 -1.44
C HIS A 226 -17.61 -3.98 -0.29
N LEU A 227 -16.44 -3.44 0.05
CA LEU A 227 -16.26 -2.35 1.02
C LEU A 227 -15.72 -1.08 0.35
N ASP A 228 -15.69 -1.07 -0.97
CA ASP A 228 -15.13 -0.05 -1.86
C ASP A 228 -16.06 1.16 -2.09
N ASP A 229 -16.94 1.45 -1.14
CA ASP A 229 -17.78 2.64 -1.16
C ASP A 229 -16.92 3.92 -1.01
N GLY A 230 -16.74 4.65 -2.11
CA GLY A 230 -16.06 5.95 -2.16
C GLY A 230 -14.60 5.90 -2.59
N ASP A 231 -13.88 7.03 -2.45
CA ASP A 231 -12.51 7.18 -2.98
C ASP A 231 -11.42 6.52 -2.12
N LEU A 232 -11.75 6.08 -0.89
CA LEU A 232 -10.83 5.47 0.07
C LEU A 232 -11.61 4.63 1.09
N TRP A 233 -11.14 3.41 1.37
CA TRP A 233 -11.75 2.51 2.36
C TRP A 233 -10.69 1.71 3.12
N ALA A 234 -11.04 1.26 4.33
CA ALA A 234 -10.13 0.55 5.21
C ALA A 234 -10.04 -0.94 4.83
N THR A 235 -8.83 -1.39 4.51
CA THR A 235 -8.56 -2.78 4.12
C THR A 235 -8.04 -3.64 5.28
N TYR A 236 -7.65 -3.04 6.40
CA TYR A 236 -7.21 -3.74 7.61
C TYR A 236 -7.78 -3.07 8.86
N PHE A 237 -8.22 -3.90 9.81
CA PHE A 237 -8.66 -3.48 11.12
C PHE A 237 -7.85 -4.20 12.19
N ALA A 238 -7.16 -3.44 13.04
CA ALA A 238 -6.52 -3.99 14.24
C ALA A 238 -7.60 -4.44 15.23
N VAL A 239 -7.50 -5.69 15.68
CA VAL A 239 -8.42 -6.29 16.66
C VAL A 239 -7.69 -6.34 18.00
N THR A 240 -8.04 -5.41 18.89
CA THR A 240 -7.42 -5.31 20.22
C THR A 240 -8.25 -6.00 21.31
N ALA A 241 -9.57 -6.11 21.11
CA ALA A 241 -10.49 -6.78 22.02
C ALA A 241 -11.83 -7.09 21.32
N LEU A 242 -12.43 -8.22 21.67
CA LEU A 242 -13.75 -8.64 21.17
C LEU A 242 -14.84 -8.32 22.19
N THR A 243 -15.20 -7.03 22.21
CA THR A 243 -16.39 -6.56 22.95
C THR A 243 -17.64 -6.74 22.09
N PRO A 244 -18.86 -6.75 22.66
CA PRO A 244 -20.10 -6.83 21.87
C PRO A 244 -20.18 -5.81 20.74
N THR A 245 -19.69 -4.58 20.98
CA THR A 245 -19.61 -3.52 19.96
C THR A 245 -18.62 -3.88 18.84
N THR A 246 -17.44 -4.40 19.20
CA THR A 246 -16.45 -4.84 18.20
C THR A 246 -16.97 -6.00 17.36
N GLU A 247 -17.62 -6.97 18.00
CA GLU A 247 -18.19 -8.14 17.31
C GLU A 247 -19.31 -7.76 16.35
N SER A 248 -20.19 -6.84 16.75
CA SER A 248 -21.23 -6.28 15.88
C SER A 248 -20.62 -5.57 14.68
N ARG A 249 -19.56 -4.77 14.90
CA ARG A 249 -18.85 -4.09 13.80
C ARG A 249 -18.16 -5.07 12.84
N ILE A 250 -17.55 -6.13 13.36
CA ILE A 250 -16.96 -7.20 12.53
C ILE A 250 -18.04 -7.88 11.69
N THR A 251 -19.18 -8.19 12.29
CA THR A 251 -20.32 -8.81 11.61
C THR A 251 -20.82 -7.94 10.44
N ASP A 252 -21.04 -6.64 10.68
CA ASP A 252 -21.46 -5.70 9.63
C ASP A 252 -20.44 -5.59 8.49
N LEU A 253 -19.15 -5.46 8.82
CA LEU A 253 -18.08 -5.41 7.83
C LEU A 253 -18.03 -6.67 6.98
N VAL A 254 -18.16 -7.84 7.60
CA VAL A 254 -18.13 -9.12 6.89
C VAL A 254 -19.37 -9.29 6.02
N GLN A 255 -20.56 -8.89 6.50
CA GLN A 255 -21.79 -8.92 5.70
C GLN A 255 -21.69 -8.04 4.46
N ARG A 256 -21.20 -6.81 4.60
CA ARG A 256 -21.01 -5.90 3.46
C ARG A 256 -19.93 -6.38 2.51
N ALA A 257 -18.77 -6.79 3.04
CA ALA A 257 -17.71 -7.39 2.24
C ALA A 257 -18.18 -8.62 1.45
N ALA A 258 -19.16 -9.36 2.01
CA ALA A 258 -19.72 -10.57 1.45
C ALA A 258 -21.10 -10.39 0.78
N ALA A 259 -21.58 -9.15 0.56
CA ALA A 259 -22.70 -8.87 -0.33
C ALA A 259 -22.28 -9.05 -1.80
#